data_AF-A0A350FY86-F1
#
_entry.id   AF-A0A350FY86-F1
#
_cell.length_a   1.000
_cell.length_b   1.000
_cell.length_c   1.000
_cell.angle_alpha   90.00
_cell.angle_beta   90.00
_cell.angle_gamma   90.00
#
_symmetry.space_group_name_H-M   'P 1'
#
loop_
_entity.id
_entity.type
_entity.pdbx_description
1 polymer ?
#
loop_
_entity_poly.entity_id
_entity_poly.type
_entity_poly.pdbx_seq_one_letter_code
_entity_poly.pdbx_strand_id
1 'polypeptide(L)'
;ATVWGALRKMTSPAVISIGPGQFFTTGVAFQPGYDVTLRGAGRDATTLMSDRTTAIIRITLPLRVTIEALTIGRAREGATDTWGLEVRPPGAMVTMQDCRVSDLVHGISVWEGTSLNINDCVIERNRDGIHNRGDLTVTNTIFTANTIAFLNGGVANVSDTDFRGNGFFSTTSGAGTAAVSNNGQLSFRSVDIVDNAVYGLIIDGGTVTYNGGNLSNNGNMGIWQQQGAFTGQSLIIADNGGYGVNVGGRSDVADAGMFRLSQSAILRNYSAGIRIDSGEAHLQNDTISGNTATSSGGGGIWAYGGDVFLLDSTLVYNTGYGIHGSSDSGVITVRRSVIALNSDTECLVDSRISASYGTPGTYTCNDSMTAAVLKLGALSEIGGTWVYPLQDGSPLIDAGGPVATCPSVDQRGVSRPAGATCDIGAYEQASFALTAATPDVATIFTSTPEPIRVTFIVNAFCRKGPGTRYFDVGSFKPGDQAQVEGRNDSDPRWWWVLLPNGSDHCWVSSIAFEPVVNMELLPVQPAPVLPDAPAWLDDSPACNQNNNTRDVKLNWPGVPGATGFRIYRDSTLIASVGSDIAVYVDTVAYDKGVTYGLEAINKDGASEMLTVISGGC
;
A
#
# COMPACT_ATOMS: atom_id res chain seq x y z
N ALA A 1 -15.10 10.38 40.54
CA ALA A 1 -14.85 8.93 40.72
C ALA A 1 -13.76 8.53 39.73
N THR A 2 -12.79 7.71 40.11
CA THR A 2 -11.80 7.20 39.14
C THR A 2 -12.49 6.23 38.17
N VAL A 3 -12.01 6.13 36.93
CA VAL A 3 -12.49 5.13 35.94
C VAL A 3 -12.52 3.73 36.57
N TRP A 4 -11.50 3.40 37.36
CA TRP A 4 -11.36 2.13 38.10
C TRP A 4 -12.39 1.94 39.20
N GLY A 5 -12.79 3.02 39.88
CA GLY A 5 -13.86 2.99 40.89
C GLY A 5 -15.24 2.75 40.28
N ALA A 6 -15.48 3.20 39.03
CA ALA A 6 -16.71 2.89 38.30
C ALA A 6 -16.75 1.40 37.90
N LEU A 7 -15.63 0.88 37.38
CA LEU A 7 -15.47 -0.51 36.95
C LEU A 7 -15.70 -1.55 38.05
N ARG A 8 -15.14 -1.32 39.25
CA ARG A 8 -15.31 -2.22 40.41
C ARG A 8 -16.75 -2.31 40.93
N LYS A 9 -17.60 -1.36 40.58
CA LYS A 9 -18.99 -1.30 41.05
C LYS A 9 -19.99 -1.91 40.05
N MET A 10 -19.53 -2.28 38.86
CA MET A 10 -20.38 -2.80 37.80
C MET A 10 -20.46 -4.33 37.85
N THR A 11 -21.64 -4.88 37.52
CA THR A 11 -22.00 -6.30 37.68
C THR A 11 -22.55 -6.96 36.40
N SER A 12 -22.60 -6.26 35.26
CA SER A 12 -23.13 -6.77 33.98
C SER A 12 -22.41 -6.14 32.79
N PRO A 13 -22.54 -6.69 31.56
CA PRO A 13 -21.94 -6.09 30.37
C PRO A 13 -22.36 -4.64 30.22
N ALA A 14 -21.38 -3.75 30.08
CA ALA A 14 -21.60 -2.32 30.18
C ALA A 14 -20.70 -1.53 29.23
N VAL A 15 -21.21 -0.40 28.77
CA VAL A 15 -20.44 0.66 28.12
C VAL A 15 -19.99 1.63 29.19
N ILE A 16 -18.70 1.93 29.20
CA ILE A 16 -18.08 2.87 30.13
C ILE A 16 -17.63 4.06 29.34
N SER A 17 -18.41 5.12 29.41
CA SER A 17 -18.05 6.42 28.84
C SER A 17 -17.06 7.13 29.75
N ILE A 18 -15.89 7.41 29.21
CA ILE A 18 -14.79 8.10 29.87
C ILE A 18 -14.73 9.50 29.27
N GLY A 19 -14.94 10.52 30.10
CA GLY A 19 -14.85 11.91 29.67
C GLY A 19 -13.44 12.28 29.19
N PRO A 20 -13.27 13.49 28.64
CA PRO A 20 -11.95 14.00 28.29
C PRO A 20 -11.08 14.15 29.54
N GLY A 21 -9.77 13.92 29.38
CA GLY A 21 -8.78 14.03 30.45
C GLY A 21 -7.81 12.85 30.53
N GLN A 22 -6.95 12.92 31.53
CA GLN A 22 -5.94 11.90 31.83
C GLN A 22 -6.35 11.07 33.04
N PHE A 23 -6.31 9.75 32.91
CA PHE A 23 -6.77 8.81 33.93
C PHE A 23 -5.69 7.77 34.24
N PHE A 24 -5.18 7.80 35.47
CA PHE A 24 -4.11 6.92 35.93
C PHE A 24 -4.64 5.62 36.52
N THR A 25 -4.10 4.47 36.12
CA THR A 25 -4.11 3.26 36.97
C THR A 25 -3.22 3.50 38.18
N THR A 26 -3.68 3.10 39.37
CA THR A 26 -2.90 3.16 40.60
C THR A 26 -2.50 1.75 41.00
N GLY A 27 -1.25 1.37 40.72
CA GLY A 27 -0.62 0.18 41.28
C GLY A 27 -0.97 -1.20 40.68
N VAL A 28 -2.02 -1.33 39.87
CA VAL A 28 -2.40 -2.59 39.18
C VAL A 28 -3.01 -2.27 37.81
N ALA A 29 -2.72 -3.11 36.81
CA ALA A 29 -3.36 -3.06 35.50
C ALA A 29 -4.89 -3.11 35.59
N PHE A 30 -5.57 -2.50 34.63
CA PHE A 30 -7.01 -2.69 34.49
C PHE A 30 -7.32 -4.12 34.06
N GLN A 31 -8.15 -4.81 34.85
CA GLN A 31 -8.55 -6.20 34.61
C GLN A 31 -10.08 -6.30 34.63
N PRO A 32 -10.76 -6.34 33.47
CA PRO A 32 -12.20 -6.51 33.43
C PRO A 32 -12.60 -7.90 33.94
N GLY A 33 -13.72 -7.96 34.67
CA GLY A 33 -14.31 -9.20 35.19
C GLY A 33 -15.47 -9.76 34.33
N TYR A 34 -15.88 -9.02 33.30
CA TYR A 34 -17.02 -9.29 32.42
C TYR A 34 -16.80 -8.57 31.08
N ASP A 35 -17.59 -8.93 30.06
CA ASP A 35 -17.56 -8.27 28.75
C ASP A 35 -17.82 -6.77 28.87
N VAL A 36 -16.98 -5.92 28.29
CA VAL A 36 -17.05 -4.47 28.52
C VAL A 36 -16.65 -3.66 27.29
N THR A 37 -17.28 -2.51 27.12
CA THR A 37 -16.85 -1.47 26.17
C THR A 37 -16.28 -0.28 26.92
N LEU A 38 -15.02 0.07 26.66
CA LEU A 38 -14.37 1.29 27.14
C LEU A 38 -14.41 2.34 26.04
N ARG A 39 -15.22 3.39 26.23
CA ARG A 39 -15.42 4.46 25.24
C ARG A 39 -14.89 5.78 25.76
N GLY A 40 -13.82 6.30 25.17
CA GLY A 40 -13.37 7.66 25.45
C GLY A 40 -14.18 8.72 24.72
N ALA A 41 -13.82 9.98 24.94
CA ALA A 41 -14.40 11.15 24.27
C ALA A 41 -13.73 11.46 22.92
N GLY A 42 -12.81 10.62 22.45
CA GLY A 42 -11.96 10.83 21.27
C GLY A 42 -10.52 10.42 21.57
N ARG A 43 -9.81 9.85 20.59
CA ARG A 43 -8.43 9.35 20.78
C ARG A 43 -7.49 10.39 21.38
N ASP A 44 -7.65 11.66 21.01
CA ASP A 44 -6.83 12.78 21.51
C ASP A 44 -7.39 13.45 22.77
N ALA A 45 -8.62 13.10 23.17
CA ALA A 45 -9.33 13.74 24.28
C ALA A 45 -9.23 12.94 25.58
N THR A 46 -9.20 11.61 25.49
CA THR A 46 -9.17 10.70 26.65
C THR A 46 -7.88 9.89 26.64
N THR A 47 -7.10 9.95 27.74
CA THR A 47 -5.87 9.17 27.89
C THR A 47 -5.93 8.29 29.13
N LEU A 48 -5.70 6.99 28.95
CA LEU A 48 -5.46 6.02 30.01
C LEU A 48 -3.94 5.84 30.18
N MET A 49 -3.48 6.02 31.42
CA MET A 49 -2.06 6.07 31.78
C MET A 49 -1.77 5.11 32.95
N SER A 50 -0.49 4.77 33.16
CA SER A 50 -0.04 4.00 34.34
C SER A 50 1.00 4.77 35.15
N ASP A 51 0.87 4.73 36.48
CA ASP A 51 1.86 5.28 37.43
C ASP A 51 3.00 4.30 37.77
N ARG A 52 2.96 3.06 37.27
CA ARG A 52 3.94 1.99 37.52
C ARG A 52 4.34 1.22 36.25
N THR A 53 5.31 0.32 36.42
CA THR A 53 5.83 -0.65 35.43
C THR A 53 4.88 -1.83 35.16
N THR A 54 3.58 -1.57 35.04
CA THR A 54 2.58 -2.61 34.75
C THR A 54 1.79 -2.24 33.50
N ALA A 55 1.07 -3.21 32.93
CA ALA A 55 0.13 -2.94 31.86
C ALA A 55 -0.93 -1.90 32.26
N ILE A 56 -1.34 -1.04 31.32
CA ILE A 56 -2.47 -0.14 31.53
C ILE A 56 -3.75 -0.98 31.50
N ILE A 57 -3.91 -1.86 30.50
CA ILE A 57 -5.02 -2.79 30.36
C ILE A 57 -4.48 -4.22 30.23
N ARG A 58 -5.01 -5.13 31.04
CA ARG A 58 -4.71 -6.55 31.00
C ARG A 58 -6.00 -7.37 31.02
N ILE A 59 -6.23 -8.14 29.96
CA ILE A 59 -7.32 -9.10 29.90
C ILE A 59 -6.87 -10.39 30.59
N THR A 60 -7.56 -10.79 31.66
CA THR A 60 -7.21 -11.96 32.49
C THR A 60 -8.28 -13.05 32.50
N LEU A 61 -9.43 -12.82 31.85
CA LEU A 61 -10.51 -13.78 31.65
C LEU A 61 -10.87 -13.85 30.15
N PRO A 62 -11.49 -14.95 29.67
CA PRO A 62 -11.91 -15.11 28.28
C PRO A 62 -13.14 -14.25 27.97
N LEU A 63 -12.92 -12.94 27.88
CA LEU A 63 -13.96 -11.92 27.75
C LEU A 63 -13.94 -11.29 26.36
N ARG A 64 -15.05 -10.65 26.00
CA ARG A 64 -15.15 -9.73 24.87
C ARG A 64 -14.97 -8.30 25.36
N VAL A 65 -13.92 -7.63 24.89
CA VAL A 65 -13.62 -6.25 25.26
C VAL A 65 -13.54 -5.36 24.04
N THR A 66 -14.29 -4.26 24.05
CA THR A 66 -14.18 -3.21 23.03
C THR A 66 -13.51 -2.00 23.64
N ILE A 67 -12.55 -1.41 22.95
CA ILE A 67 -11.87 -0.18 23.34
C ILE A 67 -12.02 0.79 22.18
N GLU A 68 -12.55 1.98 22.44
CA GLU A 68 -12.82 2.93 21.37
C GLU A 68 -12.57 4.39 21.79
N ALA A 69 -12.12 5.20 20.84
CA ALA A 69 -12.01 6.65 20.96
C ALA A 69 -11.15 7.11 22.17
N LEU A 70 -9.99 6.47 22.40
CA LEU A 70 -9.08 6.84 23.49
C LEU A 70 -7.61 6.53 23.19
N THR A 71 -6.70 7.16 23.95
CA THR A 71 -5.28 6.82 24.00
C THR A 71 -4.99 5.88 25.16
N ILE A 72 -4.21 4.82 24.90
CA ILE A 72 -3.53 3.98 25.90
C ILE A 72 -2.04 4.34 25.84
N GLY A 73 -1.52 5.11 26.78
CA GLY A 73 -0.14 5.58 26.66
C GLY A 73 0.31 6.52 27.76
N ARG A 74 1.60 6.90 27.70
CA ARG A 74 2.34 7.72 28.68
C ARG A 74 2.47 7.10 30.07
N ALA A 75 3.63 6.51 30.34
CA ALA A 75 4.06 6.20 31.71
C ALA A 75 4.72 7.41 32.38
N ARG A 76 4.82 7.41 33.71
CA ARG A 76 5.60 8.43 34.45
C ARG A 76 7.04 8.48 33.93
N GLU A 77 7.60 9.67 33.78
CA GLU A 77 9.00 9.90 33.39
C GLU A 77 9.94 9.02 34.24
N GLY A 78 10.76 8.20 33.58
CA GLY A 78 11.67 7.23 34.22
C GLY A 78 11.14 5.80 34.38
N ALA A 79 9.93 5.46 33.92
CA ALA A 79 9.47 4.08 33.88
C ALA A 79 10.18 3.27 32.77
N THR A 80 10.82 2.15 33.14
CA THR A 80 11.69 1.38 32.23
C THR A 80 11.07 0.11 31.64
N ASP A 81 9.85 -0.26 32.06
CA ASP A 81 9.14 -1.46 31.59
C ASP A 81 7.62 -1.22 31.66
N THR A 82 7.04 -0.68 30.59
CA THR A 82 5.64 -0.21 30.55
C THR A 82 4.89 -0.91 29.45
N TRP A 83 3.68 -1.38 29.77
CA TRP A 83 2.86 -2.17 28.85
C TRP A 83 1.54 -1.42 28.59
N GLY A 84 1.07 -1.37 27.35
CA GLY A 84 -0.22 -0.74 27.02
C GLY A 84 -1.37 -1.71 27.23
N LEU A 85 -1.54 -2.63 26.29
CA LEU A 85 -2.58 -3.65 26.27
C LEU A 85 -1.99 -5.06 26.25
N GLU A 86 -2.39 -5.89 27.21
CA GLU A 86 -2.08 -7.32 27.24
C GLU A 86 -3.35 -8.17 27.09
N VAL A 87 -3.41 -9.03 26.08
CA VAL A 87 -4.51 -9.99 25.87
C VAL A 87 -3.99 -11.40 26.12
N ARG A 88 -4.32 -12.02 27.26
CA ARG A 88 -3.62 -13.23 27.76
C ARG A 88 -4.36 -14.56 27.66
N PRO A 89 -5.55 -14.74 28.27
CA PRO A 89 -6.12 -16.07 28.40
C PRO A 89 -6.75 -16.50 27.07
N PRO A 90 -6.53 -17.76 26.63
CA PRO A 90 -7.21 -18.30 25.46
C PRO A 90 -8.72 -18.06 25.51
N GLY A 91 -9.31 -17.66 24.38
CA GLY A 91 -10.72 -17.28 24.27
C GLY A 91 -11.03 -15.81 24.55
N ALA A 92 -10.06 -15.01 24.99
CA ALA A 92 -10.21 -13.55 25.04
C ALA A 92 -10.27 -12.96 23.62
N MET A 93 -11.21 -12.03 23.42
CA MET A 93 -11.42 -11.32 22.17
C MET A 93 -11.46 -9.81 22.43
N VAL A 94 -10.62 -9.06 21.74
CA VAL A 94 -10.54 -7.61 21.88
C VAL A 94 -10.78 -6.92 20.54
N THR A 95 -11.50 -5.80 20.55
CA THR A 95 -11.66 -4.92 19.40
C THR A 95 -11.23 -3.50 19.78
N MET A 96 -10.40 -2.88 18.94
CA MET A 96 -9.94 -1.51 19.07
C MET A 96 -10.39 -0.67 17.87
N GLN A 97 -10.98 0.50 18.12
CA GLN A 97 -11.47 1.43 17.10
C GLN A 97 -11.10 2.87 17.45
N ASP A 98 -10.55 3.65 16.52
CA ASP A 98 -10.17 5.06 16.78
C ASP A 98 -9.35 5.18 18.08
N CYS A 99 -8.29 4.39 18.20
CA CYS A 99 -7.43 4.39 19.38
C CYS A 99 -6.03 4.87 19.05
N ARG A 100 -5.32 5.36 20.07
CA ARG A 100 -3.87 5.56 20.00
C ARG A 100 -3.17 4.73 21.07
N VAL A 101 -2.08 4.06 20.70
CA VAL A 101 -1.18 3.40 21.65
C VAL A 101 0.19 4.02 21.54
N SER A 102 0.64 4.72 22.59
CA SER A 102 1.87 5.51 22.48
C SER A 102 2.72 5.63 23.74
N ASP A 103 4.01 5.88 23.51
CA ASP A 103 4.97 6.24 24.55
C ASP A 103 5.14 5.12 25.61
N LEU A 104 5.24 3.87 25.14
CA LEU A 104 5.38 2.66 25.96
C LEU A 104 6.61 1.85 25.56
N VAL A 105 7.09 1.02 26.49
CA VAL A 105 8.10 0.01 26.15
C VAL A 105 7.45 -1.09 25.30
N HIS A 106 6.28 -1.58 25.72
CA HIS A 106 5.51 -2.59 25.01
C HIS A 106 4.10 -2.02 24.74
N GLY A 107 3.76 -1.73 23.50
CA GLY A 107 2.47 -1.18 23.11
C GLY A 107 1.34 -2.18 23.34
N ILE A 108 1.29 -3.23 22.51
CA ILE A 108 0.27 -4.28 22.58
C ILE A 108 0.91 -5.66 22.54
N SER A 109 0.39 -6.58 23.35
CA SER A 109 0.79 -8.00 23.33
C SER A 109 -0.43 -8.90 23.25
N VAL A 110 -0.43 -9.75 22.22
CA VAL A 110 -1.48 -10.71 21.91
C VAL A 110 -0.91 -12.12 22.13
N TRP A 111 -1.47 -12.87 23.07
CA TRP A 111 -0.98 -14.20 23.41
C TRP A 111 -1.69 -15.30 22.63
N GLU A 112 -1.10 -16.50 22.65
CA GLU A 112 -1.65 -17.69 21.99
C GLU A 112 -3.10 -17.98 22.42
N GLY A 113 -3.95 -18.31 21.45
CA GLY A 113 -5.37 -18.59 21.66
C GLY A 113 -6.23 -17.34 21.92
N THR A 114 -5.69 -16.14 21.77
CA THR A 114 -6.44 -14.87 21.89
C THR A 114 -6.61 -14.19 20.54
N SER A 115 -7.64 -13.36 20.41
CA SER A 115 -7.90 -12.58 19.20
C SER A 115 -7.96 -11.08 19.47
N LEU A 116 -7.35 -10.30 18.59
CA LEU A 116 -7.41 -8.84 18.58
C LEU A 116 -7.73 -8.32 17.19
N ASN A 117 -8.73 -7.44 17.08
CA ASN A 117 -9.03 -6.66 15.88
C ASN A 117 -8.75 -5.18 16.13
N ILE A 118 -7.97 -4.54 15.26
CA ILE A 118 -7.59 -3.13 15.32
C ILE A 118 -8.06 -2.44 14.04
N ASN A 119 -8.79 -1.34 14.19
CA ASN A 119 -9.21 -0.50 13.07
C ASN A 119 -9.05 1.00 13.38
N ASP A 120 -8.57 1.77 12.40
CA ASP A 120 -8.43 3.23 12.49
C ASP A 120 -7.62 3.68 13.72
N CYS A 121 -6.48 3.03 13.96
CA CYS A 121 -5.66 3.31 15.13
C CYS A 121 -4.30 3.92 14.76
N VAL A 122 -3.64 4.52 15.76
CA VAL A 122 -2.25 4.99 15.66
C VAL A 122 -1.40 4.31 16.73
N ILE A 123 -0.38 3.57 16.31
CA ILE A 123 0.57 2.89 17.19
C ILE A 123 1.93 3.60 17.04
N GLU A 124 2.34 4.38 18.04
CA GLU A 124 3.48 5.29 17.85
C GLU A 124 4.41 5.44 19.06
N ARG A 125 5.68 5.73 18.80
CA ARG A 125 6.69 6.01 19.85
C ARG A 125 6.78 4.91 20.91
N ASN A 126 6.54 3.66 20.53
CA ASN A 126 6.76 2.52 21.40
C ASN A 126 8.12 1.89 21.10
N ARG A 127 8.75 1.24 22.08
CA ARG A 127 9.89 0.37 21.72
C ARG A 127 9.38 -0.80 20.88
N ASP A 128 8.40 -1.53 21.40
CA ASP A 128 7.74 -2.61 20.68
C ASP A 128 6.28 -2.21 20.43
N GLY A 129 5.87 -1.97 19.18
CA GLY A 129 4.51 -1.56 18.84
C GLY A 129 3.49 -2.66 19.13
N ILE A 130 3.56 -3.76 18.38
CA ILE A 130 2.77 -4.97 18.61
C ILE A 130 3.66 -6.21 18.66
N HIS A 131 3.43 -7.07 19.64
CA HIS A 131 3.94 -8.44 19.69
C HIS A 131 2.76 -9.42 19.60
N ASN A 132 2.63 -10.10 18.46
CA ASN A 132 1.55 -11.05 18.20
C ASN A 132 2.03 -12.51 18.31
N ARG A 133 1.30 -13.31 19.09
CA ARG A 133 1.36 -14.79 19.12
C ARG A 133 -0.03 -15.43 19.00
N GLY A 134 -1.08 -14.64 18.83
CA GLY A 134 -2.46 -15.09 18.65
C GLY A 134 -2.98 -14.75 17.26
N ASP A 135 -4.29 -14.48 17.18
CA ASP A 135 -4.97 -14.08 15.96
C ASP A 135 -5.15 -12.56 15.92
N LEU A 136 -4.54 -11.91 14.95
CA LEU A 136 -4.53 -10.45 14.83
C LEU A 136 -5.11 -10.01 13.49
N THR A 137 -6.03 -9.05 13.53
CA THR A 137 -6.47 -8.29 12.35
C THR A 137 -6.16 -6.82 12.57
N VAL A 138 -5.52 -6.18 11.59
CA VAL A 138 -5.20 -4.74 11.62
C VAL A 138 -5.66 -4.10 10.32
N THR A 139 -6.40 -3.01 10.43
CA THR A 139 -6.99 -2.30 9.28
C THR A 139 -6.87 -0.80 9.46
N ASN A 140 -6.63 -0.05 8.39
CA ASN A 140 -6.62 1.42 8.41
C ASN A 140 -5.77 2.01 9.56
N THR A 141 -4.61 1.43 9.84
CA THR A 141 -3.82 1.77 11.04
C THR A 141 -2.47 2.35 10.63
N ILE A 142 -1.93 3.25 11.44
CA ILE A 142 -0.59 3.83 11.21
C ILE A 142 0.34 3.38 12.33
N PHE A 143 1.50 2.85 11.96
CA PHE A 143 2.62 2.58 12.83
C PHE A 143 3.73 3.57 12.54
N THR A 144 4.10 4.40 13.52
CA THR A 144 5.14 5.40 13.30
C THR A 144 6.02 5.68 14.51
N ALA A 145 7.29 5.96 14.28
CA ALA A 145 8.26 6.25 15.33
C ALA A 145 8.42 5.17 16.40
N ASN A 146 8.07 3.93 16.09
CA ASN A 146 8.38 2.80 16.97
C ASN A 146 9.82 2.33 16.75
N THR A 147 10.47 1.78 17.77
CA THR A 147 11.75 1.10 17.58
C THR A 147 11.54 -0.14 16.72
N ILE A 148 10.56 -0.96 17.04
CA ILE A 148 10.04 -2.07 16.24
C ILE A 148 8.53 -1.90 16.18
N ALA A 149 7.96 -1.77 14.98
CA ALA A 149 6.52 -1.55 14.87
C ALA A 149 5.73 -2.83 15.09
N PHE A 150 6.18 -3.95 14.52
CA PHE A 150 5.38 -5.17 14.44
C PHE A 150 6.23 -6.44 14.48
N LEU A 151 5.95 -7.28 15.49
CA LEU A 151 6.54 -8.60 15.66
C LEU A 151 5.42 -9.64 15.57
N ASN A 152 5.44 -10.50 14.55
CA ASN A 152 4.42 -11.52 14.35
C ASN A 152 4.97 -12.94 14.43
N GLY A 153 4.57 -13.67 15.48
CA GLY A 153 4.73 -15.12 15.60
C GLY A 153 3.42 -15.90 15.66
N GLY A 154 2.28 -15.22 15.52
CA GLY A 154 0.95 -15.83 15.41
C GLY A 154 0.41 -15.80 13.98
N VAL A 155 -0.91 -15.62 13.86
CA VAL A 155 -1.59 -15.36 12.60
C VAL A 155 -1.98 -13.89 12.54
N ALA A 156 -1.59 -13.19 11.48
CA ALA A 156 -1.91 -11.78 11.31
C ALA A 156 -2.42 -11.48 9.89
N ASN A 157 -3.55 -10.75 9.81
CA ASN A 157 -4.07 -10.17 8.58
C ASN A 157 -4.02 -8.65 8.72
N VAL A 158 -3.27 -7.98 7.86
CA VAL A 158 -3.09 -6.52 7.90
C VAL A 158 -3.45 -5.93 6.55
N SER A 159 -4.31 -4.91 6.55
CA SER A 159 -4.64 -4.20 5.31
C SER A 159 -4.76 -2.70 5.48
N ASP A 160 -4.55 -1.99 4.38
CA ASP A 160 -4.74 -0.54 4.30
C ASP A 160 -3.99 0.19 5.44
N THR A 161 -2.78 -0.28 5.74
CA THR A 161 -2.01 0.06 6.95
C THR A 161 -0.63 0.52 6.56
N ASP A 162 -0.10 1.52 7.26
CA ASP A 162 1.20 2.11 6.96
C ASP A 162 2.18 1.93 8.12
N PHE A 163 3.35 1.36 7.82
CA PHE A 163 4.53 1.29 8.67
C PHE A 163 5.55 2.34 8.21
N ARG A 164 5.40 3.57 8.71
CA ARG A 164 6.23 4.72 8.33
C ARG A 164 7.18 5.21 9.42
N GLY A 165 8.46 5.39 9.10
CA GLY A 165 9.40 6.03 10.02
C GLY A 165 9.60 5.25 11.32
N ASN A 166 9.72 3.93 11.26
CA ASN A 166 10.05 3.07 12.39
C ASN A 166 11.52 2.61 12.32
N GLY A 167 12.03 1.90 13.32
CA GLY A 167 13.38 1.30 13.28
C GLY A 167 14.50 2.11 13.94
N PHE A 168 14.18 3.10 14.79
CA PHE A 168 15.15 4.08 15.31
C PHE A 168 16.26 3.54 16.25
N PHE A 169 16.39 2.23 16.46
CA PHE A 169 17.39 1.66 17.38
C PHE A 169 18.07 0.40 16.83
N SER A 170 19.42 0.40 16.82
CA SER A 170 20.31 -0.60 17.44
C SER A 170 21.64 -0.75 16.70
N THR A 171 22.74 -0.74 17.45
CA THR A 171 24.12 -1.04 17.05
C THR A 171 24.37 -2.54 16.82
N THR A 172 23.32 -3.36 16.66
CA THR A 172 23.41 -4.80 16.43
C THR A 172 22.53 -5.23 15.28
N SER A 173 23.10 -5.96 14.32
CA SER A 173 22.41 -6.62 13.22
C SER A 173 21.40 -7.66 13.75
N GLY A 174 20.14 -7.63 13.29
CA GLY A 174 19.12 -8.63 13.62
C GLY A 174 17.67 -8.11 13.57
N ALA A 175 16.70 -8.97 13.89
CA ALA A 175 15.24 -8.68 13.84
C ALA A 175 14.80 -7.41 14.58
N GLY A 176 15.57 -6.96 15.59
CA GLY A 176 15.32 -5.72 16.34
C GLY A 176 15.58 -4.42 15.58
N THR A 177 15.86 -4.49 14.28
CA THR A 177 16.13 -3.33 13.41
C THR A 177 15.12 -3.18 12.27
N ALA A 178 14.12 -4.07 12.16
CA ALA A 178 13.09 -3.97 11.14
C ALA A 178 11.84 -3.23 11.63
N ALA A 179 11.12 -2.58 10.71
CA ALA A 179 9.77 -2.11 10.97
C ALA A 179 8.83 -3.28 11.25
N VAL A 180 8.88 -4.30 10.40
CA VAL A 180 8.07 -5.52 10.50
C VAL A 180 8.97 -6.75 10.54
N SER A 181 8.76 -7.64 11.51
CA SER A 181 9.39 -8.95 11.57
C SER A 181 8.34 -10.05 11.68
N ASN A 182 8.49 -11.09 10.87
CA ASN A 182 7.58 -12.24 10.85
C ASN A 182 8.33 -13.56 11.09
N ASN A 183 7.80 -14.38 11.99
CA ASN A 183 8.11 -15.81 12.12
C ASN A 183 6.84 -16.68 12.18
N GLY A 184 5.64 -16.08 12.06
CA GLY A 184 4.34 -16.74 11.99
C GLY A 184 3.71 -16.70 10.58
N GLN A 185 2.38 -16.63 10.51
CA GLN A 185 1.64 -16.44 9.26
C GLN A 185 1.19 -14.98 9.15
N LEU A 186 1.55 -14.31 8.06
CA LEU A 186 1.25 -12.91 7.81
C LEU A 186 0.65 -12.70 6.42
N SER A 187 -0.49 -12.03 6.37
CA SER A 187 -1.12 -11.62 5.11
C SER A 187 -1.24 -10.10 5.06
N PHE A 188 -0.69 -9.51 4.01
CA PHE A 188 -0.71 -8.08 3.72
C PHE A 188 -1.55 -7.79 2.47
N ARG A 189 -2.41 -6.77 2.56
CA ARG A 189 -3.15 -6.21 1.43
C ARG A 189 -3.11 -4.69 1.47
N SER A 190 -2.56 -4.03 0.44
CA SER A 190 -2.46 -2.57 0.40
C SER A 190 -1.76 -2.02 1.65
N VAL A 191 -0.58 -2.57 1.95
CA VAL A 191 0.24 -2.17 3.10
C VAL A 191 1.43 -1.38 2.58
N ASP A 192 1.80 -0.31 3.28
CA ASP A 192 3.02 0.44 2.97
C ASP A 192 4.03 0.27 4.09
N ILE A 193 5.30 0.03 3.74
CA ILE A 193 6.44 -0.07 4.66
C ILE A 193 7.51 0.89 4.16
N VAL A 194 7.41 2.15 4.61
CA VAL A 194 8.14 3.27 4.03
C VAL A 194 8.96 4.07 5.04
N ASP A 195 10.04 4.67 4.57
CA ASP A 195 10.86 5.63 5.33
C ASP A 195 11.39 5.07 6.67
N ASN A 196 11.57 3.75 6.79
CA ASN A 196 12.06 3.13 8.03
C ASN A 196 13.59 3.18 8.10
N ALA A 197 14.13 3.32 9.31
CA ALA A 197 15.53 3.66 9.51
C ALA A 197 16.53 2.57 9.06
N VAL A 198 16.13 1.30 9.05
CA VAL A 198 17.02 0.19 8.63
C VAL A 198 16.28 -0.76 7.68
N TYR A 199 15.62 -1.81 8.17
CA TYR A 199 14.96 -2.80 7.32
C TYR A 199 13.45 -2.55 7.27
N GLY A 200 12.84 -2.76 6.11
CA GLY A 200 11.39 -2.77 5.97
C GLY A 200 10.76 -4.01 6.60
N LEU A 201 10.85 -5.14 5.89
CA LEU A 201 10.30 -6.43 6.29
C LEU A 201 11.39 -7.49 6.46
N ILE A 202 11.44 -8.13 7.63
CA ILE A 202 12.23 -9.35 7.88
C ILE A 202 11.29 -10.56 7.97
N ILE A 203 11.67 -11.64 7.29
CA ILE A 203 11.00 -12.95 7.37
C ILE A 203 12.02 -13.95 7.92
N ASP A 204 11.83 -14.36 9.16
CA ASP A 204 12.72 -15.28 9.89
C ASP A 204 12.03 -16.61 10.17
N GLY A 205 11.17 -17.03 9.24
CA GLY A 205 10.32 -18.22 9.35
C GLY A 205 8.86 -17.95 8.99
N GLY A 206 8.06 -19.00 9.01
CA GLY A 206 6.64 -18.94 8.69
C GLY A 206 6.36 -18.54 7.23
N THR A 207 5.23 -17.87 7.00
CA THR A 207 4.77 -17.47 5.67
C THR A 207 4.33 -16.01 5.61
N VAL A 208 4.63 -15.35 4.49
CA VAL A 208 4.14 -14.01 4.17
C VAL A 208 3.47 -14.02 2.80
N THR A 209 2.22 -13.54 2.73
CA THR A 209 1.54 -13.17 1.47
C THR A 209 1.39 -11.66 1.42
N TYR A 210 1.80 -11.01 0.33
CA TYR A 210 1.79 -9.55 0.22
C TYR A 210 1.20 -9.09 -1.13
N ASN A 211 -0.01 -8.54 -1.09
CA ASN A 211 -0.76 -8.15 -2.29
C ASN A 211 -0.98 -6.63 -2.32
N GLY A 212 -0.23 -5.92 -3.17
CA GLY A 212 -0.34 -4.48 -3.29
C GLY A 212 0.31 -3.74 -2.11
N GLY A 213 1.15 -2.77 -2.42
CA GLY A 213 1.85 -1.99 -1.40
C GLY A 213 3.22 -1.49 -1.84
N ASN A 214 3.75 -0.54 -1.07
CA ASN A 214 5.07 0.01 -1.30
C ASN A 214 6.06 -0.39 -0.18
N LEU A 215 7.27 -0.79 -0.55
CA LEU A 215 8.41 -0.96 0.33
C LEU A 215 9.53 -0.03 -0.14
N SER A 216 9.51 1.22 0.32
CA SER A 216 10.43 2.24 -0.17
C SER A 216 11.13 3.08 0.89
N ASN A 217 12.26 3.66 0.51
CA ASN A 217 13.06 4.55 1.37
C ASN A 217 13.46 3.93 2.72
N ASN A 218 13.53 2.60 2.81
CA ASN A 218 14.04 1.96 4.00
C ASN A 218 15.57 2.09 3.99
N GLY A 219 16.18 2.40 5.13
CA GLY A 219 17.61 2.75 5.21
C GLY A 219 18.58 1.65 4.76
N ASN A 220 18.11 0.41 4.64
CA ASN A 220 18.86 -0.72 4.09
C ASN A 220 17.95 -1.56 3.16
N MET A 221 17.50 -2.75 3.57
CA MET A 221 16.74 -3.64 2.69
C MET A 221 15.24 -3.39 2.77
N GLY A 222 14.55 -3.44 1.63
CA GLY A 222 13.08 -3.44 1.58
C GLY A 222 12.53 -4.74 2.17
N ILE A 223 12.98 -5.89 1.65
CA ILE A 223 12.66 -7.23 2.15
C ILE A 223 13.95 -7.99 2.44
N TRP A 224 14.02 -8.63 3.60
CA TRP A 224 15.02 -9.62 3.92
C TRP A 224 14.37 -10.93 4.39
N GLN A 225 14.31 -11.92 3.50
CA GLN A 225 13.87 -13.27 3.83
C GLN A 225 15.09 -14.07 4.30
N GLN A 226 15.21 -14.26 5.61
CA GLN A 226 16.23 -15.11 6.21
C GLN A 226 15.82 -16.59 6.17
N GLN A 227 14.54 -16.85 6.38
CA GLN A 227 13.93 -18.19 6.33
C GLN A 227 12.43 -18.08 6.05
N GLY A 228 11.81 -19.17 5.57
CA GLY A 228 10.35 -19.30 5.43
C GLY A 228 9.90 -19.24 3.98
N ALA A 229 8.70 -18.73 3.75
CA ALA A 229 8.18 -18.53 2.39
C ALA A 229 7.56 -17.15 2.23
N PHE A 230 7.81 -16.55 1.07
CA PHE A 230 7.22 -15.27 0.65
C PHE A 230 6.48 -15.46 -0.67
N THR A 231 5.30 -14.85 -0.78
CA THR A 231 4.59 -14.68 -2.05
C THR A 231 4.04 -13.27 -2.13
N GLY A 232 4.56 -12.49 -3.07
CA GLY A 232 4.19 -11.11 -3.30
C GLY A 232 3.64 -10.87 -4.70
N GLN A 233 2.69 -9.95 -4.82
CA GLN A 233 2.24 -9.43 -6.11
C GLN A 233 1.89 -7.94 -6.05
N SER A 234 2.04 -7.24 -7.18
CA SER A 234 1.69 -5.82 -7.29
C SER A 234 2.43 -4.92 -6.31
N LEU A 235 3.69 -5.23 -6.01
CA LEU A 235 4.52 -4.47 -5.09
C LEU A 235 5.39 -3.45 -5.82
N ILE A 236 5.64 -2.33 -5.16
CA ILE A 236 6.70 -1.39 -5.52
C ILE A 236 7.78 -1.51 -4.45
N ILE A 237 8.98 -1.93 -4.83
CA ILE A 237 10.13 -2.07 -3.93
C ILE A 237 11.20 -1.11 -4.41
N ALA A 238 11.23 0.09 -3.82
CA ALA A 238 11.95 1.20 -4.44
C ALA A 238 12.82 2.03 -3.50
N ASP A 239 13.91 2.59 -4.00
CA ASP A 239 14.68 3.63 -3.31
C ASP A 239 15.19 3.22 -1.91
N ASN A 240 15.35 1.92 -1.65
CA ASN A 240 15.90 1.43 -0.39
C ASN A 240 17.43 1.61 -0.36
N GLY A 241 18.00 1.91 0.81
CA GLY A 241 19.42 2.24 1.00
C GLY A 241 20.39 1.06 0.82
N GLY A 242 19.88 -0.15 0.60
CA GLY A 242 20.63 -1.36 0.29
C GLY A 242 19.95 -2.15 -0.83
N TYR A 243 19.79 -3.46 -0.64
CA TYR A 243 19.07 -4.30 -1.61
C TYR A 243 17.56 -4.01 -1.59
N GLY A 244 16.90 -4.10 -2.75
CA GLY A 244 15.43 -4.13 -2.74
C GLY A 244 14.93 -5.37 -1.99
N VAL A 245 15.46 -6.54 -2.38
CA VAL A 245 15.18 -7.84 -1.77
C VAL A 245 16.48 -8.58 -1.49
N ASN A 246 16.58 -9.22 -0.32
CA ASN A 246 17.59 -10.22 -0.03
C ASN A 246 16.94 -11.54 0.41
N VAL A 247 17.29 -12.64 -0.26
CA VAL A 247 16.85 -14.00 0.06
C VAL A 247 18.04 -14.80 0.59
N GLY A 248 17.98 -15.18 1.86
CA GLY A 248 19.05 -15.85 2.59
C GLY A 248 20.00 -14.87 3.29
N GLY A 249 21.29 -15.23 3.34
CA GLY A 249 22.34 -14.41 3.93
C GLY A 249 22.48 -14.55 5.45
N ARG A 250 21.66 -15.40 6.08
CA ARG A 250 21.78 -15.76 7.50
C ARG A 250 22.71 -16.97 7.64
N SER A 251 23.83 -16.82 8.36
CA SER A 251 24.95 -17.78 8.35
C SER A 251 24.63 -19.18 8.88
N ASP A 252 23.61 -19.31 9.72
CA ASP A 252 23.13 -20.57 10.31
C ASP A 252 21.95 -21.19 9.53
N VAL A 253 21.53 -20.59 8.41
CA VAL A 253 20.43 -21.07 7.56
C VAL A 253 20.96 -21.46 6.19
N ALA A 254 21.00 -22.76 5.90
CA ALA A 254 21.49 -23.28 4.62
C ALA A 254 20.52 -23.05 3.46
N ASP A 255 19.22 -23.03 3.74
CA ASP A 255 18.15 -22.83 2.76
C ASP A 255 17.13 -21.83 3.31
N ALA A 256 17.03 -20.67 2.66
CA ALA A 256 16.09 -19.62 3.03
C ALA A 256 14.64 -20.02 2.75
N GLY A 257 14.40 -20.99 1.87
CA GLY A 257 13.09 -21.38 1.37
C GLY A 257 12.71 -20.62 0.10
N MET A 258 11.42 -20.38 -0.06
CA MET A 258 10.83 -20.03 -1.35
C MET A 258 10.37 -18.58 -1.39
N PHE A 259 10.90 -17.81 -2.35
CA PHE A 259 10.52 -16.43 -2.63
C PHE A 259 9.77 -16.38 -3.97
N ARG A 260 8.51 -15.93 -3.96
CA ARG A 260 7.77 -15.63 -5.20
C ARG A 260 7.42 -14.17 -5.24
N LEU A 261 7.76 -13.52 -6.34
CA LEU A 261 7.30 -12.18 -6.66
C LEU A 261 6.70 -12.20 -8.06
N SER A 262 5.63 -11.45 -8.24
CA SER A 262 5.06 -11.27 -9.55
C SER A 262 4.42 -9.90 -9.72
N GLN A 263 4.27 -9.44 -10.96
CA GLN A 263 3.53 -8.22 -11.26
C GLN A 263 4.05 -6.99 -10.49
N SER A 264 5.35 -6.95 -10.19
CA SER A 264 5.94 -5.98 -9.27
C SER A 264 7.04 -5.16 -9.93
N ALA A 265 7.39 -4.03 -9.31
CA ALA A 265 8.46 -3.15 -9.75
C ALA A 265 9.53 -3.03 -8.66
N ILE A 266 10.79 -3.32 -9.01
CA ILE A 266 11.94 -3.21 -8.11
C ILE A 266 12.88 -2.14 -8.65
N LEU A 267 12.86 -0.97 -8.03
CA LEU A 267 13.37 0.25 -8.65
C LEU A 267 14.40 0.97 -7.79
N ARG A 268 15.51 1.42 -8.38
CA ARG A 268 16.40 2.43 -7.76
C ARG A 268 16.90 2.08 -6.34
N ASN A 269 17.00 0.80 -6.01
CA ASN A 269 17.58 0.38 -4.74
C ASN A 269 19.11 0.52 -4.78
N TYR A 270 19.72 0.90 -3.66
CA TYR A 270 21.14 1.18 -3.54
C TYR A 270 21.96 -0.07 -3.24
N SER A 271 21.93 -1.04 -4.17
CA SER A 271 22.87 -2.14 -4.36
C SER A 271 22.34 -2.97 -5.54
N ALA A 272 22.14 -4.29 -5.38
CA ALA A 272 21.31 -5.07 -6.29
C ALA A 272 19.81 -4.82 -6.03
N GLY A 273 18.99 -4.89 -7.08
CA GLY A 273 17.54 -4.97 -6.92
C GLY A 273 17.15 -6.20 -6.11
N ILE A 274 17.74 -7.36 -6.43
CA ILE A 274 17.55 -8.62 -5.70
C ILE A 274 18.90 -9.30 -5.47
N ARG A 275 19.13 -9.75 -4.24
CA ARG A 275 20.22 -10.67 -3.87
C ARG A 275 19.64 -12.01 -3.43
N ILE A 276 20.23 -13.11 -3.91
CA ILE A 276 19.85 -14.48 -3.57
C ILE A 276 21.08 -15.23 -3.08
N ASP A 277 21.23 -15.34 -1.77
CA ASP A 277 22.31 -16.08 -1.11
C ASP A 277 22.01 -17.59 -1.00
N SER A 278 20.74 -17.98 -0.85
CA SER A 278 20.28 -19.38 -0.81
C SER A 278 18.79 -19.47 -1.15
N GLY A 279 18.23 -20.69 -1.20
CA GLY A 279 16.81 -20.92 -1.49
C GLY A 279 16.44 -20.75 -2.96
N GLU A 280 15.15 -20.50 -3.22
CA GLU A 280 14.58 -20.47 -4.57
C GLU A 280 13.75 -19.20 -4.80
N ALA A 281 14.12 -18.40 -5.80
CA ALA A 281 13.43 -17.17 -6.19
C ALA A 281 12.72 -17.32 -7.54
N HIS A 282 11.40 -17.15 -7.56
CA HIS A 282 10.56 -17.06 -8.75
C HIS A 282 10.10 -15.63 -8.96
N LEU A 283 10.44 -15.06 -10.10
CA LEU A 283 10.16 -13.69 -10.50
C LEU A 283 9.40 -13.75 -11.82
N GLN A 284 8.19 -13.18 -11.86
CA GLN A 284 7.32 -13.30 -13.01
C GLN A 284 6.56 -12.01 -13.31
N ASN A 285 6.63 -11.51 -14.53
CA ASN A 285 5.99 -10.25 -14.90
C ASN A 285 6.50 -9.09 -14.05
N ASP A 286 7.81 -9.03 -13.77
CA ASP A 286 8.40 -8.00 -12.93
C ASP A 286 9.28 -7.03 -13.75
N THR A 287 9.27 -5.75 -13.38
CA THR A 287 10.22 -4.75 -13.89
C THR A 287 11.28 -4.46 -12.83
N ILE A 288 12.55 -4.72 -13.17
CA ILE A 288 13.69 -4.51 -12.27
C ILE A 288 14.63 -3.51 -12.94
N SER A 289 14.68 -2.28 -12.41
CA SER A 289 15.34 -1.18 -13.12
C SER A 289 15.91 -0.07 -12.24
N GLY A 290 16.97 0.58 -12.71
CA GLY A 290 17.57 1.71 -12.02
C GLY A 290 18.30 1.35 -10.73
N ASN A 291 18.37 0.08 -10.34
CA ASN A 291 19.06 -0.36 -9.14
C ASN A 291 20.56 -0.14 -9.31
N THR A 292 21.22 0.34 -8.25
CA THR A 292 22.58 0.89 -8.33
C THR A 292 23.57 0.04 -7.55
N ALA A 293 24.40 -0.74 -8.24
CA ALA A 293 25.47 -1.52 -7.62
C ALA A 293 26.48 -0.62 -6.88
N THR A 294 26.73 -0.95 -5.61
CA THR A 294 27.68 -0.26 -4.73
C THR A 294 28.99 -1.04 -4.55
N SER A 295 29.04 -2.29 -4.99
CA SER A 295 30.22 -3.15 -5.05
C SER A 295 30.18 -4.03 -6.30
N SER A 296 31.29 -4.69 -6.63
CA SER A 296 31.38 -5.62 -7.76
C SER A 296 30.54 -6.87 -7.46
N GLY A 297 29.27 -6.88 -7.88
CA GLY A 297 28.36 -7.95 -7.47
C GLY A 297 26.99 -7.99 -8.15
N GLY A 298 26.39 -6.87 -8.55
CA GLY A 298 25.16 -6.88 -9.35
C GLY A 298 24.32 -5.63 -9.15
N GLY A 299 23.79 -5.10 -10.25
CA GLY A 299 22.79 -4.02 -10.24
C GLY A 299 21.39 -4.57 -10.24
N GLY A 300 21.11 -5.51 -11.15
CA GLY A 300 19.81 -6.13 -11.28
C GLY A 300 19.56 -7.24 -10.26
N ILE A 301 20.06 -8.43 -10.57
CA ILE A 301 19.93 -9.65 -9.77
C ILE A 301 21.32 -10.20 -9.47
N TRP A 302 21.63 -10.40 -8.20
CA TRP A 302 22.83 -11.07 -7.73
C TRP A 302 22.48 -12.45 -7.16
N ALA A 303 22.72 -13.49 -7.95
CA ALA A 303 22.59 -14.89 -7.55
C ALA A 303 23.90 -15.38 -6.92
N TYR A 304 24.02 -15.24 -5.60
CA TYR A 304 25.19 -15.68 -4.85
C TYR A 304 25.11 -17.15 -4.41
N GLY A 305 23.97 -17.84 -4.48
CA GLY A 305 23.93 -19.27 -4.16
C GLY A 305 22.59 -19.98 -4.24
N GLY A 306 21.49 -19.24 -4.34
CA GLY A 306 20.17 -19.81 -4.58
C GLY A 306 19.79 -19.89 -6.05
N ASP A 307 18.68 -20.58 -6.31
CA ASP A 307 18.09 -20.75 -7.63
C ASP A 307 17.26 -19.52 -8.02
N VAL A 308 17.33 -19.13 -9.29
CA VAL A 308 16.59 -18.00 -9.86
C VAL A 308 15.81 -18.46 -11.08
N PHE A 309 14.50 -18.23 -11.04
CA PHE A 309 13.57 -18.43 -12.13
C PHE A 309 12.99 -17.07 -12.52
N LEU A 310 13.48 -16.50 -13.62
CA LEU A 310 13.02 -15.22 -14.16
C LEU A 310 12.16 -15.47 -15.40
N LEU A 311 10.87 -15.21 -15.31
CA LEU A 311 9.93 -15.43 -16.39
C LEU A 311 9.26 -14.13 -16.77
N ASP A 312 9.12 -13.90 -18.07
CA ASP A 312 8.24 -12.86 -18.57
C ASP A 312 8.51 -11.48 -17.94
N SER A 313 9.78 -11.12 -17.71
CA SER A 313 10.19 -9.97 -16.88
C SER A 313 11.15 -9.04 -17.63
N THR A 314 11.28 -7.79 -17.17
CA THR A 314 12.11 -6.77 -17.81
C THR A 314 13.18 -6.28 -16.82
N LEU A 315 14.45 -6.60 -17.09
CA LEU A 315 15.62 -6.31 -16.26
C LEU A 315 16.57 -5.38 -17.02
N VAL A 316 16.41 -4.07 -16.81
CA VAL A 316 17.05 -3.04 -17.66
C VAL A 316 17.51 -1.83 -16.85
N TYR A 317 18.52 -1.11 -17.34
CA TYR A 317 19.01 0.15 -16.74
C TYR A 317 19.46 0.04 -15.28
N ASN A 318 19.97 -1.11 -14.85
CA ASN A 318 20.65 -1.24 -13.57
C ASN A 318 22.15 -0.96 -13.75
N THR A 319 22.82 -0.44 -12.72
CA THR A 319 24.27 -0.23 -12.78
C THR A 319 25.01 -1.50 -12.36
N GLY A 320 26.02 -1.92 -13.12
CA GLY A 320 26.64 -3.24 -13.00
C GLY A 320 25.93 -4.27 -13.87
N TYR A 321 26.05 -5.55 -13.49
CA TYR A 321 25.46 -6.65 -14.23
C TYR A 321 23.92 -6.64 -14.15
N GLY A 322 23.28 -7.10 -15.23
CA GLY A 322 21.86 -7.47 -15.20
C GLY A 322 21.65 -8.65 -14.26
N ILE A 323 22.24 -9.81 -14.58
CA ILE A 323 22.35 -10.97 -13.70
C ILE A 323 23.82 -11.27 -13.43
N HIS A 324 24.18 -11.42 -12.16
CA HIS A 324 25.49 -11.94 -11.76
C HIS A 324 25.34 -13.21 -10.93
N GLY A 325 25.81 -14.33 -11.47
CA GLY A 325 25.95 -15.60 -10.76
C GLY A 325 27.40 -15.79 -10.31
N SER A 326 27.67 -15.77 -9.01
CA SER A 326 29.05 -15.62 -8.50
C SER A 326 29.51 -16.67 -7.50
N SER A 327 28.87 -17.84 -7.46
CA SER A 327 29.23 -18.92 -6.54
C SER A 327 29.24 -20.30 -7.21
N ASP A 328 29.50 -21.31 -6.40
CA ASP A 328 29.79 -22.69 -6.82
C ASP A 328 28.51 -23.53 -7.01
N SER A 329 27.32 -22.96 -6.75
CA SER A 329 26.04 -23.68 -6.80
C SER A 329 24.87 -22.78 -7.16
N GLY A 330 23.86 -23.35 -7.82
CA GLY A 330 22.60 -22.68 -8.17
C GLY A 330 22.20 -22.90 -9.63
N VAL A 331 20.93 -22.66 -9.91
CA VAL A 331 20.33 -22.72 -11.24
C VAL A 331 19.72 -21.37 -11.59
N ILE A 332 20.08 -20.84 -12.75
CA ILE A 332 19.47 -19.64 -13.32
C ILE A 332 18.68 -20.04 -14.56
N THR A 333 17.37 -19.92 -14.49
CA THR A 333 16.47 -20.14 -15.63
C THR A 333 15.80 -18.84 -16.00
N VAL A 334 16.02 -18.37 -17.22
CA VAL A 334 15.37 -17.18 -17.76
C VAL A 334 14.49 -17.58 -18.94
N ARG A 335 13.27 -17.07 -19.02
CA ARG A 335 12.36 -17.29 -20.16
C ARG A 335 11.61 -16.02 -20.51
N ARG A 336 11.51 -15.71 -21.80
CA ARG A 336 10.71 -14.59 -22.36
C ARG A 336 10.92 -13.29 -21.60
N SER A 337 12.15 -13.04 -21.17
CA SER A 337 12.51 -11.88 -20.37
C SER A 337 13.54 -11.04 -21.11
N VAL A 338 13.44 -9.72 -20.94
CA VAL A 338 14.41 -8.77 -21.46
C VAL A 338 15.50 -8.60 -20.40
N ILE A 339 16.75 -8.90 -20.75
CA ILE A 339 17.93 -8.54 -19.94
C ILE A 339 18.90 -7.82 -20.87
N ALA A 340 18.88 -6.51 -20.77
CA ALA A 340 19.57 -5.59 -21.67
C ALA A 340 19.73 -4.21 -21.00
N LEU A 341 20.57 -3.35 -21.56
CA LEU A 341 20.71 -1.94 -21.16
C LEU A 341 21.21 -1.76 -19.73
N ASN A 342 21.83 -2.77 -19.13
CA ASN A 342 22.53 -2.62 -17.86
C ASN A 342 23.93 -2.04 -18.13
N SER A 343 24.56 -1.43 -17.12
CA SER A 343 25.78 -0.64 -17.38
C SER A 343 27.06 -1.47 -17.52
N ASP A 344 27.00 -2.77 -17.22
CA ASP A 344 28.06 -3.77 -17.42
C ASP A 344 27.46 -4.96 -18.19
N THR A 345 28.19 -6.08 -18.30
CA THR A 345 27.75 -7.32 -18.95
C THR A 345 26.35 -7.70 -18.48
N GLU A 346 25.46 -8.02 -19.42
CA GLU A 346 24.07 -8.31 -19.09
C GLU A 346 23.93 -9.53 -18.19
N CYS A 347 24.70 -10.58 -18.48
CA CYS A 347 24.76 -11.78 -17.66
C CYS A 347 26.19 -12.28 -17.51
N LEU A 348 26.73 -12.16 -16.30
CA LEU A 348 27.99 -12.80 -15.91
C LEU A 348 27.68 -13.96 -14.97
N VAL A 349 27.87 -15.19 -15.43
CA VAL A 349 27.56 -16.39 -14.63
C VAL A 349 28.80 -17.27 -14.55
N ASP A 350 29.21 -17.61 -13.33
CA ASP A 350 30.29 -18.56 -13.09
C ASP A 350 30.00 -19.91 -13.76
N SER A 351 31.03 -20.51 -14.36
CA SER A 351 30.94 -21.82 -15.03
C SER A 351 30.36 -22.96 -14.19
N ARG A 352 30.34 -22.82 -12.86
CA ARG A 352 29.78 -23.80 -11.91
C ARG A 352 28.26 -23.69 -11.75
N ILE A 353 27.67 -22.57 -12.19
CA ILE A 353 26.22 -22.32 -12.14
C ILE A 353 25.59 -22.79 -13.45
N SER A 354 24.49 -23.53 -13.35
CA SER A 354 23.71 -23.94 -14.53
C SER A 354 22.82 -22.78 -14.96
N ALA A 355 23.11 -22.17 -16.10
CA ALA A 355 22.28 -21.12 -16.68
C ALA A 355 21.57 -21.59 -17.96
N SER A 356 20.26 -21.36 -18.04
CA SER A 356 19.45 -21.63 -19.22
C SER A 356 18.66 -20.39 -19.61
N TYR A 357 18.90 -19.89 -20.83
CA TYR A 357 18.19 -18.77 -21.42
C TYR A 357 17.23 -19.32 -22.48
N GLY A 358 15.95 -19.41 -22.13
CA GLY A 358 14.89 -19.90 -23.01
C GLY A 358 14.68 -19.01 -24.23
N THR A 359 14.05 -19.57 -25.25
CA THR A 359 13.80 -18.86 -26.52
C THR A 359 12.64 -17.86 -26.41
N PRO A 360 12.74 -16.67 -27.06
CA PRO A 360 13.89 -16.22 -27.85
C PRO A 360 15.00 -15.61 -26.98
N GLY A 361 16.21 -16.16 -27.07
CA GLY A 361 17.38 -15.65 -26.33
C GLY A 361 17.96 -14.36 -26.89
N THR A 362 17.46 -13.86 -28.03
CA THR A 362 17.99 -12.65 -28.69
C THR A 362 17.98 -11.42 -27.77
N TYR A 363 16.97 -11.29 -26.91
CA TYR A 363 16.80 -10.12 -26.03
C TYR A 363 17.15 -10.41 -24.56
N THR A 364 17.73 -11.58 -24.30
CA THR A 364 18.12 -12.05 -22.98
C THR A 364 19.64 -12.14 -22.94
N CYS A 365 20.25 -11.46 -21.97
CA CYS A 365 21.71 -11.48 -21.76
C CYS A 365 22.48 -11.00 -23.00
N ASN A 366 22.03 -9.91 -23.62
CA ASN A 366 22.59 -9.44 -24.88
C ASN A 366 23.14 -8.01 -24.78
N ASP A 367 24.48 -7.91 -24.67
CA ASP A 367 25.21 -6.65 -24.54
C ASP A 367 25.12 -5.74 -25.79
N SER A 368 24.64 -6.25 -26.93
CA SER A 368 24.51 -5.46 -28.18
C SER A 368 23.19 -4.70 -28.28
N MET A 369 22.24 -4.94 -27.37
CA MET A 369 20.94 -4.30 -27.40
C MET A 369 21.02 -2.82 -27.02
N THR A 370 20.19 -2.00 -27.66
CA THR A 370 20.01 -0.59 -27.31
C THR A 370 18.54 -0.28 -27.13
N ALA A 371 18.23 0.79 -26.40
CA ALA A 371 16.85 1.24 -26.19
C ALA A 371 16.10 1.46 -27.52
N ALA A 372 16.80 2.00 -28.54
CA ALA A 372 16.25 2.22 -29.87
C ALA A 372 15.99 0.92 -30.64
N VAL A 373 16.81 -0.11 -30.46
CA VAL A 373 16.61 -1.44 -31.07
C VAL A 373 15.43 -2.15 -30.43
N LEU A 374 15.38 -2.17 -29.10
CA LEU A 374 14.29 -2.79 -28.36
C LEU A 374 12.97 -2.00 -28.47
N LYS A 375 13.07 -0.72 -28.85
CA LYS A 375 11.95 0.24 -28.87
C LYS A 375 11.16 0.22 -27.56
N LEU A 376 11.89 0.27 -26.44
CA LEU A 376 11.29 0.48 -25.13
C LEU A 376 10.88 1.94 -24.98
N GLY A 377 9.67 2.18 -24.49
CA GLY A 377 9.20 3.48 -24.02
C GLY A 377 9.97 3.95 -22.77
N ALA A 378 9.64 5.12 -22.26
CA ALA A 378 10.16 5.57 -20.97
C ALA A 378 9.52 4.76 -19.83
N LEU A 379 10.27 4.58 -18.73
CA LEU A 379 9.71 4.02 -17.49
C LEU A 379 8.51 4.88 -17.08
N SER A 380 7.34 4.27 -17.00
CA SER A 380 6.07 4.97 -16.78
C SER A 380 5.21 4.21 -15.78
N GLU A 381 4.49 4.96 -14.94
CA GLU A 381 3.49 4.39 -14.04
C GLU A 381 2.19 4.17 -14.83
N ILE A 382 1.81 2.90 -15.00
CA ILE A 382 0.62 2.51 -15.76
C ILE A 382 -0.06 1.37 -15.00
N GLY A 383 -1.34 1.53 -14.66
CA GLY A 383 -2.10 0.49 -13.95
C GLY A 383 -1.62 0.26 -12.51
N GLY A 384 -1.11 1.29 -11.83
CA GLY A 384 -0.65 1.20 -10.43
C GLY A 384 0.70 0.52 -10.24
N THR A 385 1.48 0.34 -11.31
CA THR A 385 2.82 -0.24 -11.29
C THR A 385 3.72 0.47 -12.31
N TRP A 386 5.02 0.21 -12.26
CA TRP A 386 6.01 0.85 -13.12
C TRP A 386 6.56 -0.13 -14.16
N VAL A 387 6.38 0.24 -15.43
CA VAL A 387 6.72 -0.61 -16.59
C VAL A 387 7.49 0.17 -17.65
N TYR A 388 8.15 -0.54 -18.55
CA TYR A 388 8.61 -0.01 -19.83
C TYR A 388 7.62 -0.41 -20.93
N PRO A 389 6.70 0.47 -21.35
CA PRO A 389 5.78 0.16 -22.44
C PRO A 389 6.55 -0.11 -23.73
N LEU A 390 6.07 -1.02 -24.56
CA LEU A 390 6.65 -1.23 -25.88
C LEU A 390 6.15 -0.15 -26.85
N GLN A 391 7.05 0.41 -27.66
CA GLN A 391 6.67 1.31 -28.74
C GLN A 391 6.30 0.52 -30.00
N ASP A 392 5.56 1.15 -30.91
CA ASP A 392 5.09 0.54 -32.15
C ASP A 392 6.21 -0.10 -32.99
N GLY A 393 5.96 -1.36 -33.36
CA GLY A 393 6.89 -2.19 -34.09
C GLY A 393 8.13 -2.58 -33.28
N SER A 394 8.05 -2.59 -31.95
CA SER A 394 9.07 -3.21 -31.10
C SER A 394 9.28 -4.67 -31.50
N PRO A 395 10.53 -5.14 -31.59
CA PRO A 395 10.81 -6.53 -31.90
C PRO A 395 10.49 -7.49 -30.74
N LEU A 396 10.01 -6.95 -29.60
CA LEU A 396 9.54 -7.71 -28.44
C LEU A 396 8.05 -8.08 -28.54
N ILE A 397 7.31 -7.42 -29.42
CA ILE A 397 5.87 -7.67 -29.62
C ILE A 397 5.67 -9.03 -30.29
N ASP A 398 4.73 -9.82 -29.78
CA ASP A 398 4.37 -11.16 -30.28
C ASP A 398 5.59 -12.13 -30.34
N ALA A 399 6.68 -11.83 -29.61
CA ALA A 399 7.93 -12.59 -29.69
C ALA A 399 8.09 -13.67 -28.61
N GLY A 400 7.25 -13.66 -27.57
CA GLY A 400 7.30 -14.57 -26.42
C GLY A 400 6.92 -16.02 -26.75
N GLY A 401 6.28 -16.26 -27.89
CA GLY A 401 5.89 -17.61 -28.31
C GLY A 401 4.42 -17.94 -28.01
N PRO A 402 4.02 -19.22 -28.16
CA PRO A 402 2.61 -19.59 -28.29
C PRO A 402 1.81 -19.35 -27.01
N VAL A 403 0.54 -18.95 -27.20
CA VAL A 403 -0.47 -18.67 -26.16
C VAL A 403 -0.45 -19.69 -25.02
N ALA A 404 -0.32 -20.98 -25.33
CA ALA A 404 -0.33 -22.08 -24.35
C ALA A 404 0.78 -21.99 -23.28
N THR A 405 1.81 -21.18 -23.52
CA THR A 405 2.95 -21.01 -22.61
C THR A 405 3.03 -19.62 -21.98
N CYS A 406 2.15 -18.71 -22.39
CA CYS A 406 2.11 -17.33 -21.90
C CYS A 406 1.38 -17.27 -20.54
N PRO A 407 1.80 -16.41 -19.61
CA PRO A 407 1.02 -16.14 -18.41
C PRO A 407 -0.29 -15.44 -18.80
N SER A 408 -1.34 -15.61 -17.98
CA SER A 408 -2.67 -15.08 -18.28
C SER A 408 -2.78 -13.55 -18.22
N VAL A 409 -1.80 -12.90 -17.56
CA VAL A 409 -1.72 -11.45 -17.40
C VAL A 409 -0.28 -10.97 -17.48
N ASP A 410 -0.09 -9.69 -17.79
CA ASP A 410 1.18 -8.97 -17.69
C ASP A 410 1.36 -8.32 -16.29
N GLN A 411 2.42 -7.52 -16.12
CA GLN A 411 2.72 -6.85 -14.84
C GLN A 411 1.58 -5.98 -14.32
N ARG A 412 0.77 -5.39 -15.21
CA ARG A 412 -0.33 -4.49 -14.86
C ARG A 412 -1.62 -5.23 -14.54
N GLY A 413 -1.63 -6.56 -14.70
CA GLY A 413 -2.85 -7.36 -14.62
C GLY A 413 -3.67 -7.35 -15.91
N VAL A 414 -3.14 -6.81 -17.02
CA VAL A 414 -3.83 -6.82 -18.31
C VAL A 414 -3.70 -8.21 -18.94
N SER A 415 -4.77 -8.70 -19.57
CA SER A 415 -4.79 -10.03 -20.21
C SER A 415 -3.65 -10.23 -21.22
N ARG A 416 -3.06 -11.42 -21.19
CA ARG A 416 -1.93 -11.81 -22.03
C ARG A 416 -2.18 -13.20 -22.63
N PRO A 417 -1.94 -13.40 -23.94
CA PRO A 417 -1.51 -12.41 -24.91
C PRO A 417 -2.65 -11.49 -25.39
N ALA A 418 -2.31 -10.28 -25.82
CA ALA A 418 -3.23 -9.37 -26.50
C ALA A 418 -3.33 -9.66 -28.02
N GLY A 419 -2.41 -10.47 -28.55
CA GLY A 419 -2.33 -10.90 -29.94
C GLY A 419 -2.27 -12.42 -30.12
N ALA A 420 -1.50 -12.86 -31.11
CA ALA A 420 -1.36 -14.29 -31.43
C ALA A 420 -0.39 -15.00 -30.49
N THR A 421 0.55 -14.26 -29.92
CA THR A 421 1.62 -14.71 -29.04
C THR A 421 1.82 -13.65 -27.96
N CYS A 422 2.42 -14.01 -26.83
CA CYS A 422 2.76 -12.99 -25.83
C CYS A 422 3.95 -12.17 -26.29
N ASP A 423 4.09 -10.97 -25.74
CA ASP A 423 5.29 -10.18 -25.86
C ASP A 423 6.41 -10.76 -25.00
N ILE A 424 7.64 -10.27 -25.18
CA ILE A 424 8.78 -10.58 -24.29
C ILE A 424 8.91 -9.48 -23.24
N GLY A 425 9.11 -9.89 -21.99
CA GLY A 425 9.22 -9.00 -20.85
C GLY A 425 7.93 -8.86 -20.05
N ALA A 426 7.94 -7.89 -19.13
CA ALA A 426 6.90 -7.69 -18.13
C ALA A 426 5.61 -7.03 -18.66
N TYR A 427 5.68 -6.43 -19.85
CA TYR A 427 4.60 -5.64 -20.44
C TYR A 427 4.05 -6.32 -21.69
N GLU A 428 2.73 -6.36 -21.80
CA GLU A 428 2.03 -6.77 -23.02
C GLU A 428 1.45 -5.55 -23.74
N GLN A 429 1.89 -5.29 -24.97
CA GLN A 429 1.32 -4.25 -25.80
C GLN A 429 -0.04 -4.70 -26.34
N ALA A 430 -1.06 -3.88 -26.07
CA ALA A 430 -2.35 -4.06 -26.70
C ALA A 430 -2.18 -3.92 -28.22
N SER A 431 -2.41 -5.01 -28.95
CA SER A 431 -2.46 -4.98 -30.41
C SER A 431 -3.73 -4.26 -30.85
N PHE A 432 -3.59 -3.09 -31.46
CA PHE A 432 -4.63 -2.60 -32.38
C PHE A 432 -4.48 -3.39 -33.68
N ALA A 433 -4.99 -4.62 -33.71
CA ALA A 433 -5.18 -5.31 -34.96
C ALA A 433 -6.24 -4.53 -35.76
N LEU A 434 -5.80 -3.58 -36.60
CA LEU A 434 -6.55 -3.19 -37.79
C LEU A 434 -6.65 -4.44 -38.66
N THR A 435 -7.64 -5.28 -38.36
CA THR A 435 -8.04 -6.35 -39.25
C THR A 435 -8.62 -5.67 -40.48
N ALA A 436 -7.78 -5.51 -41.51
CA ALA A 436 -8.23 -5.42 -42.87
C ALA A 436 -8.87 -6.77 -43.23
N ALA A 437 -10.11 -6.97 -42.77
CA ALA A 437 -10.90 -8.12 -43.17
C ALA A 437 -11.37 -7.90 -44.61
N THR A 438 -10.69 -8.53 -45.56
CA THR A 438 -11.34 -9.03 -46.77
C THR A 438 -12.45 -9.99 -46.33
N PRO A 439 -13.72 -9.78 -46.71
CA PRO A 439 -14.79 -10.64 -46.24
C PRO A 439 -14.72 -11.94 -47.02
N ASP A 440 -14.45 -13.04 -46.33
CA ASP A 440 -14.94 -14.33 -46.78
C ASP A 440 -15.89 -14.91 -45.73
N VAL A 441 -17.00 -15.40 -46.25
CA VAL A 441 -18.22 -15.69 -45.53
C VAL A 441 -18.09 -17.03 -44.83
N ALA A 442 -18.09 -17.02 -43.49
CA ALA A 442 -18.46 -18.18 -42.70
C ALA A 442 -19.35 -17.74 -41.53
N THR A 443 -20.63 -18.01 -41.72
CA THR A 443 -21.74 -17.87 -40.77
C THR A 443 -21.42 -18.45 -39.39
N ILE A 444 -21.38 -17.60 -38.36
CA ILE A 444 -21.52 -18.01 -36.96
C ILE A 444 -22.50 -17.05 -36.28
N PHE A 445 -23.41 -17.63 -35.52
CA PHE A 445 -24.62 -17.03 -34.95
C PHE A 445 -24.35 -15.76 -34.13
N THR A 446 -25.06 -14.70 -34.50
CA THR A 446 -25.32 -13.51 -33.68
C THR A 446 -26.24 -13.89 -32.53
N SER A 447 -25.71 -14.15 -31.34
CA SER A 447 -26.42 -13.84 -30.11
C SER A 447 -25.93 -12.47 -29.65
N THR A 448 -26.78 -11.45 -29.77
CA THR A 448 -26.60 -10.18 -29.06
C THR A 448 -26.38 -10.53 -27.58
N PRO A 449 -25.21 -10.24 -26.98
CA PRO A 449 -24.96 -10.59 -25.59
C PRO A 449 -26.02 -9.92 -24.73
N GLU A 450 -26.63 -10.69 -23.82
CA GLU A 450 -27.58 -10.17 -22.86
C GLU A 450 -26.88 -9.08 -22.02
N PRO A 451 -27.53 -7.92 -21.78
CA PRO A 451 -26.90 -6.83 -21.06
C PRO A 451 -26.51 -7.26 -19.64
N ILE A 452 -25.27 -6.97 -19.25
CA ILE A 452 -24.77 -7.28 -17.91
C ILE A 452 -25.49 -6.39 -16.90
N ARG A 453 -26.13 -7.00 -15.90
CA ARG A 453 -26.85 -6.31 -14.83
C ARG A 453 -26.24 -6.64 -13.47
N VAL A 454 -26.13 -5.62 -12.63
CA VAL A 454 -25.66 -5.74 -11.25
C VAL A 454 -26.76 -5.38 -10.27
N THR A 455 -26.72 -5.94 -9.07
CA THR A 455 -27.62 -5.59 -7.96
C THR A 455 -26.79 -4.97 -6.85
N PHE A 456 -27.14 -3.75 -6.45
CA PHE A 456 -26.42 -3.02 -5.41
C PHE A 456 -26.66 -3.66 -4.04
N ILE A 457 -25.60 -3.86 -3.25
CA ILE A 457 -25.67 -4.45 -1.90
C ILE A 457 -25.52 -3.40 -0.80
N VAL A 458 -25.03 -2.20 -1.16
CA VAL A 458 -24.87 -1.02 -0.29
C VAL A 458 -25.38 0.23 -1.00
N ASN A 459 -25.54 1.34 -0.28
CA ASN A 459 -25.81 2.63 -0.92
C ASN A 459 -24.61 3.03 -1.78
N ALA A 460 -24.86 3.45 -3.02
CA ALA A 460 -23.82 3.81 -3.98
C ALA A 460 -24.06 5.21 -4.53
N PHE A 461 -23.06 6.09 -4.47
CA PHE A 461 -23.10 7.36 -5.19
C PHE A 461 -22.87 7.13 -6.67
N CYS A 462 -23.72 7.75 -7.48
CA CYS A 462 -23.67 7.76 -8.92
C CYS A 462 -23.03 9.08 -9.36
N ARG A 463 -21.84 9.02 -9.95
CA ARG A 463 -20.93 10.17 -10.16
C ARG A 463 -20.67 10.48 -11.62
N LYS A 464 -20.23 11.71 -11.91
CA LYS A 464 -19.89 12.13 -13.28
C LYS A 464 -18.64 11.46 -13.86
N GLY A 465 -17.76 10.92 -13.03
CA GLY A 465 -16.53 10.24 -13.44
C GLY A 465 -16.08 9.18 -12.43
N PRO A 466 -15.06 8.38 -12.79
CA PRO A 466 -14.54 7.29 -11.98
C PRO A 466 -13.67 7.82 -10.83
N GLY A 467 -14.28 8.18 -9.71
CA GLY A 467 -13.56 8.65 -8.53
C GLY A 467 -14.43 9.45 -7.55
N THR A 468 -14.00 9.55 -6.30
CA THR A 468 -14.71 10.30 -5.26
C THR A 468 -14.62 11.83 -5.43
N ARG A 469 -13.66 12.31 -6.23
CA ARG A 469 -13.51 13.73 -6.59
C ARG A 469 -14.54 14.24 -7.60
N TYR A 470 -15.20 13.33 -8.33
CA TYR A 470 -16.29 13.68 -9.23
C TYR A 470 -17.58 13.93 -8.47
N PHE A 471 -18.33 14.94 -8.89
CA PHE A 471 -19.61 15.25 -8.28
C PHE A 471 -20.63 14.14 -8.53
N ASP A 472 -21.48 13.90 -7.53
CA ASP A 472 -22.62 13.01 -7.64
C ASP A 472 -23.74 13.65 -8.49
N VAL A 473 -24.43 12.79 -9.24
CA VAL A 473 -25.63 13.11 -10.02
C VAL A 473 -26.83 12.30 -9.55
N GLY A 474 -26.64 11.41 -8.58
CA GLY A 474 -27.68 10.58 -7.97
C GLY A 474 -27.09 9.51 -7.05
N SER A 475 -27.92 8.54 -6.70
CA SER A 475 -27.49 7.37 -5.92
C SER A 475 -28.36 6.16 -6.18
N PHE A 476 -27.82 4.98 -5.86
CA PHE A 476 -28.51 3.70 -5.82
C PHE A 476 -28.58 3.18 -4.38
N LYS A 477 -29.66 2.47 -4.04
CA LYS A 477 -29.88 1.83 -2.75
C LYS A 477 -29.65 0.32 -2.83
N PRO A 478 -29.43 -0.37 -1.70
CA PRO A 478 -29.40 -1.82 -1.67
C PRO A 478 -30.66 -2.42 -2.29
N GLY A 479 -30.49 -3.38 -3.20
CA GLY A 479 -31.54 -4.03 -3.98
C GLY A 479 -31.84 -3.37 -5.33
N ASP A 480 -31.38 -2.14 -5.58
CA ASP A 480 -31.51 -1.51 -6.89
C ASP A 480 -30.66 -2.28 -7.93
N GLN A 481 -31.08 -2.21 -9.20
CA GLN A 481 -30.36 -2.85 -10.30
C GLN A 481 -30.00 -1.83 -11.38
N ALA A 482 -28.81 -1.99 -11.95
CA ALA A 482 -28.37 -1.19 -13.09
C ALA A 482 -27.68 -2.07 -14.15
N GLN A 483 -27.81 -1.64 -15.40
CA GLN A 483 -27.05 -2.23 -16.51
C GLN A 483 -25.66 -1.61 -16.54
N VAL A 484 -24.64 -2.44 -16.67
CA VAL A 484 -23.24 -2.00 -16.74
C VAL A 484 -22.77 -2.08 -18.18
N GLU A 485 -22.30 -0.96 -18.70
CA GLU A 485 -21.97 -0.82 -20.12
C GLU A 485 -20.50 -0.44 -20.36
N GLY A 486 -19.77 -0.14 -19.29
CA GLY A 486 -18.37 0.22 -19.39
C GLY A 486 -17.66 0.23 -18.05
N ARG A 487 -16.36 0.48 -18.09
CA ARG A 487 -15.48 0.59 -16.92
C ARG A 487 -14.42 1.64 -17.14
N ASN A 488 -13.70 2.01 -16.08
CA ASN A 488 -12.44 2.74 -16.22
C ASN A 488 -11.31 1.73 -16.47
N ASP A 489 -10.14 2.21 -16.87
CA ASP A 489 -8.96 1.37 -17.09
C ASP A 489 -8.10 1.20 -15.84
N SER A 490 -8.14 2.14 -14.90
CA SER A 490 -7.34 2.14 -13.66
C SER A 490 -8.08 1.56 -12.44
N ASP A 491 -7.33 1.26 -11.37
CA ASP A 491 -7.89 1.05 -10.03
C ASP A 491 -7.88 2.36 -9.21
N PRO A 492 -8.79 2.54 -8.22
CA PRO A 492 -9.89 1.66 -7.87
C PRO A 492 -10.91 1.53 -9.01
N ARG A 493 -11.52 0.35 -9.16
CA ARG A 493 -12.45 0.06 -10.26
C ARG A 493 -13.77 0.83 -10.12
N TRP A 494 -14.22 1.44 -11.20
CA TRP A 494 -15.52 2.10 -11.34
C TRP A 494 -16.23 1.60 -12.59
N TRP A 495 -17.55 1.55 -12.48
CA TRP A 495 -18.43 0.97 -13.48
C TRP A 495 -19.33 2.05 -14.07
N TRP A 496 -19.35 2.12 -15.40
CA TRP A 496 -20.19 3.02 -16.16
C TRP A 496 -21.55 2.36 -16.34
N VAL A 497 -22.52 2.84 -15.57
CA VAL A 497 -23.86 2.24 -15.46
C VAL A 497 -24.90 3.13 -16.11
N LEU A 498 -25.85 2.49 -16.78
CA LEU A 498 -26.99 3.15 -17.39
C LEU A 498 -27.97 3.57 -16.28
N LEU A 499 -28.36 4.85 -16.28
CA LEU A 499 -29.36 5.39 -15.36
C LEU A 499 -30.76 4.87 -15.69
N PRO A 500 -31.71 4.86 -14.73
CA PRO A 500 -33.08 4.40 -14.96
C PRO A 500 -33.85 5.14 -16.06
N ASN A 501 -33.38 6.33 -16.48
CA ASN A 501 -33.96 7.07 -17.61
C ASN A 501 -33.63 6.45 -18.99
N GLY A 502 -32.71 5.48 -19.04
CA GLY A 502 -32.39 4.70 -20.23
C GLY A 502 -31.51 5.41 -21.26
N SER A 503 -30.99 6.60 -20.97
CA SER A 503 -30.17 7.38 -21.90
C SER A 503 -28.90 7.99 -21.31
N ASP A 504 -28.89 8.25 -20.00
CA ASP A 504 -27.73 8.84 -19.33
C ASP A 504 -26.96 7.78 -18.54
N HIS A 505 -25.71 8.10 -18.22
CA HIS A 505 -24.84 7.21 -17.48
C HIS A 505 -24.19 7.92 -16.31
N CYS A 506 -23.73 7.11 -15.37
CA CYS A 506 -22.86 7.57 -14.31
C CYS A 506 -21.89 6.48 -13.88
N TRP A 507 -20.99 6.87 -13.00
CA TRP A 507 -19.96 6.02 -12.46
C TRP A 507 -20.30 5.61 -11.03
N VAL A 508 -20.25 4.30 -10.78
CA VAL A 508 -20.43 3.73 -9.45
C VAL A 508 -19.19 2.91 -9.07
N SER A 509 -18.83 2.92 -7.79
CA SER A 509 -17.65 2.20 -7.30
C SER A 509 -17.87 0.69 -7.31
N SER A 510 -16.81 -0.08 -7.57
CA SER A 510 -16.85 -1.55 -7.55
C SER A 510 -17.25 -2.16 -6.21
N ILE A 511 -17.08 -1.45 -5.10
CA ILE A 511 -17.49 -1.93 -3.77
C ILE A 511 -19.02 -1.99 -3.59
N ALA A 512 -19.77 -1.44 -4.56
CA ALA A 512 -21.21 -1.25 -4.41
C ALA A 512 -22.04 -2.51 -4.70
N PHE A 513 -21.44 -3.52 -5.33
CA PHE A 513 -22.07 -4.79 -5.71
C PHE A 513 -21.03 -5.89 -5.87
N GLU A 514 -21.46 -7.15 -5.83
CA GLU A 514 -20.59 -8.30 -6.10
C GLU A 514 -20.23 -8.38 -7.59
N PRO A 515 -18.97 -8.71 -7.95
CA PRO A 515 -18.55 -8.83 -9.34
C PRO A 515 -19.35 -9.88 -10.12
N VAL A 516 -19.81 -9.52 -11.32
CA VAL A 516 -20.45 -10.45 -12.26
C VAL A 516 -19.42 -10.89 -13.30
N VAL A 517 -19.50 -12.14 -13.74
CA VAL A 517 -18.63 -12.72 -14.79
C VAL A 517 -18.68 -11.84 -16.05
N ASN A 518 -17.54 -11.65 -16.72
CA ASN A 518 -17.36 -10.86 -17.95
C ASN A 518 -17.47 -9.34 -17.82
N MET A 519 -17.64 -8.78 -16.62
CA MET A 519 -17.63 -7.32 -16.44
C MET A 519 -16.30 -6.67 -16.86
N GLU A 520 -15.18 -7.38 -16.71
CA GLU A 520 -13.86 -6.89 -17.16
C GLU A 520 -13.71 -6.76 -18.69
N LEU A 521 -14.60 -7.42 -19.45
CA LEU A 521 -14.65 -7.31 -20.92
C LEU A 521 -15.44 -6.09 -21.40
N LEU A 522 -16.08 -5.34 -20.50
CA LEU A 522 -16.80 -4.11 -20.85
C LEU A 522 -15.82 -3.04 -21.37
N PRO A 523 -16.26 -2.20 -22.33
CA PRO A 523 -15.40 -1.18 -22.93
C PRO A 523 -14.95 -0.15 -21.90
N VAL A 524 -13.72 0.33 -22.04
CA VAL A 524 -13.20 1.45 -21.24
C VAL A 524 -13.89 2.73 -21.68
N GLN A 525 -14.44 3.47 -20.72
CA GLN A 525 -15.10 4.75 -20.95
C GLN A 525 -14.18 5.89 -20.49
N PRO A 526 -13.97 6.92 -21.34
CA PRO A 526 -13.09 8.03 -21.00
C PRO A 526 -13.64 8.81 -19.81
N ALA A 527 -12.77 9.10 -18.83
CA ALA A 527 -13.12 9.93 -17.69
C ALA A 527 -13.18 11.42 -18.09
N PRO A 528 -14.13 12.21 -17.56
CA PRO A 528 -14.07 13.66 -17.71
C PRO A 528 -12.80 14.22 -17.06
N VAL A 529 -12.13 15.18 -17.71
CA VAL A 529 -10.90 15.77 -17.17
C VAL A 529 -11.24 16.68 -15.99
N LEU A 530 -10.63 16.43 -14.83
CA LEU A 530 -10.70 17.30 -13.66
C LEU A 530 -9.64 18.40 -13.76
N PRO A 531 -9.85 19.57 -13.14
CA PRO A 531 -8.80 20.59 -13.06
C PRO A 531 -7.65 20.09 -12.18
N ASP A 532 -6.43 20.55 -12.46
CA ASP A 532 -5.27 20.33 -11.60
C ASP A 532 -5.43 21.06 -10.27
N ALA A 533 -4.67 20.64 -9.25
CA ALA A 533 -4.60 21.43 -8.02
C ALA A 533 -3.92 22.79 -8.29
N PRO A 534 -4.31 23.87 -7.58
CA PRO A 534 -3.55 25.12 -7.62
C PRO A 534 -2.07 24.86 -7.33
N ALA A 535 -1.16 25.50 -8.06
CA ALA A 535 0.28 25.23 -7.92
C ALA A 535 0.85 25.65 -6.55
N TRP A 536 0.18 26.57 -5.85
CA TRP A 536 0.51 27.01 -4.50
C TRP A 536 -0.70 27.66 -3.83
N LEU A 537 -0.68 27.71 -2.51
CA LEU A 537 -1.66 28.38 -1.65
C LEU A 537 -0.88 29.06 -0.53
N ASP A 538 -0.83 30.39 -0.60
CA ASP A 538 -0.14 31.21 0.40
C ASP A 538 -1.16 31.80 1.37
N ASP A 539 -0.79 31.84 2.65
CA ASP A 539 -1.51 32.59 3.67
C ASP A 539 -0.71 33.83 4.12
N SER A 540 -1.44 34.91 4.41
CA SER A 540 -0.89 36.17 4.91
C SER A 540 -1.77 36.69 6.06
N PRO A 541 -1.47 36.28 7.30
CA PRO A 541 -2.25 36.67 8.47
C PRO A 541 -1.93 38.11 8.93
N ALA A 542 -2.97 38.87 9.30
CA ALA A 542 -2.88 40.21 9.87
C ALA A 542 -3.62 40.27 11.22
N CYS A 543 -2.87 40.46 12.31
CA CYS A 543 -3.41 40.46 13.68
C CYS A 543 -4.12 41.77 14.00
N ASN A 544 -5.33 41.69 14.57
CA ASN A 544 -6.06 42.84 15.11
C ASN A 544 -6.38 42.64 16.61
N GLN A 545 -5.47 43.10 17.45
CA GLN A 545 -5.58 42.99 18.92
C GLN A 545 -6.83 43.68 19.48
N ASN A 546 -7.26 44.78 18.87
CA ASN A 546 -8.39 45.57 19.39
C ASN A 546 -9.72 44.81 19.30
N ASN A 547 -9.87 43.95 18.30
CA ASN A 547 -11.10 43.19 18.06
C ASN A 547 -10.98 41.71 18.45
N ASN A 548 -9.82 41.29 18.98
CA ASN A 548 -9.49 39.89 19.26
C ASN A 548 -9.69 38.97 18.03
N THR A 549 -9.33 39.47 16.84
CA THR A 549 -9.45 38.75 15.56
C THR A 549 -8.17 38.83 14.75
N ARG A 550 -8.08 37.97 13.74
CA ARG A 550 -7.03 37.99 12.71
C ARG A 550 -7.66 37.81 11.35
N ASP A 551 -7.25 38.63 10.39
CA ASP A 551 -7.63 38.49 8.99
C ASP A 551 -6.58 37.65 8.27
N VAL A 552 -6.95 36.50 7.74
CA VAL A 552 -6.08 35.64 6.94
C VAL A 552 -6.39 35.86 5.48
N LYS A 553 -5.45 36.49 4.77
CA LYS A 553 -5.53 36.63 3.32
C LYS A 553 -4.90 35.41 2.66
N LEU A 554 -5.70 34.65 1.94
CA LEU A 554 -5.28 33.54 1.09
C LEU A 554 -5.05 34.03 -0.33
N ASN A 555 -4.01 33.52 -0.98
CA ASN A 555 -3.66 33.81 -2.37
C ASN A 555 -3.27 32.53 -3.10
N TRP A 556 -3.68 32.39 -4.36
CA TRP A 556 -3.39 31.23 -5.20
C TRP A 556 -3.35 31.60 -6.69
N PRO A 557 -2.74 30.77 -7.57
CA PRO A 557 -2.74 31.02 -9.00
C PRO A 557 -4.03 30.51 -9.67
N GLY A 558 -4.37 31.07 -10.83
CA GLY A 558 -5.43 30.53 -11.68
C GLY A 558 -5.08 29.12 -12.18
N VAL A 559 -6.11 28.27 -12.36
CA VAL A 559 -5.96 26.88 -12.79
C VAL A 559 -6.66 26.69 -14.15
N PRO A 560 -5.94 26.21 -15.19
CA PRO A 560 -6.55 25.89 -16.48
C PRO A 560 -7.70 24.87 -16.34
N GLY A 561 -8.83 25.14 -17.01
CA GLY A 561 -10.00 24.26 -16.96
C GLY A 561 -10.85 24.36 -15.69
N ALA A 562 -10.43 25.14 -14.69
CA ALA A 562 -11.24 25.44 -13.52
C ALA A 562 -12.30 26.51 -13.83
N THR A 563 -13.52 26.29 -13.34
CA THR A 563 -14.61 27.26 -13.37
C THR A 563 -14.78 27.99 -12.04
N GLY A 564 -14.05 27.57 -11.00
CA GLY A 564 -14.06 28.20 -9.69
C GLY A 564 -13.16 27.49 -8.69
N PHE A 565 -13.23 27.95 -7.44
CA PHE A 565 -12.49 27.38 -6.32
C PHE A 565 -13.39 27.18 -5.10
N ARG A 566 -13.12 26.14 -4.31
CA ARG A 566 -13.74 25.91 -3.00
C ARG A 566 -12.71 26.11 -1.90
N ILE A 567 -13.04 26.96 -0.94
CA ILE A 567 -12.17 27.31 0.18
C ILE A 567 -12.75 26.70 1.45
N TYR A 568 -11.92 25.96 2.17
CA TYR A 568 -12.27 25.26 3.38
C TYR A 568 -11.46 25.81 4.56
N ARG A 569 -12.06 25.82 5.75
CA ARG A 569 -11.39 26.07 7.03
C ARG A 569 -11.72 24.93 7.98
N ASP A 570 -10.69 24.30 8.55
CA ASP A 570 -10.83 23.14 9.44
C ASP A 570 -11.77 22.09 8.81
N SER A 571 -11.55 21.78 7.53
CA SER A 571 -12.34 20.87 6.70
C SER A 571 -13.79 21.28 6.42
N THR A 572 -14.22 22.47 6.85
CA THR A 572 -15.56 23.02 6.57
C THR A 572 -15.48 23.97 5.39
N LEU A 573 -16.33 23.77 4.36
CA LEU A 573 -16.42 24.70 3.24
C LEU A 573 -16.91 26.07 3.75
N ILE A 574 -16.10 27.12 3.55
CA ILE A 574 -16.42 28.49 3.97
C ILE A 574 -16.76 29.39 2.79
N ALA A 575 -16.26 29.10 1.58
CA ALA A 575 -16.58 29.87 0.39
C ALA A 575 -16.44 29.06 -0.90
N SER A 576 -17.18 29.49 -1.93
CA SER A 576 -16.97 29.06 -3.31
C SER A 576 -16.90 30.31 -4.17
N VAL A 577 -15.84 30.45 -4.97
CA VAL A 577 -15.54 31.65 -5.75
C VAL A 577 -15.35 31.30 -7.22
N GLY A 578 -15.56 32.28 -8.11
CA GLY A 578 -15.32 32.13 -9.54
C GLY A 578 -13.84 31.94 -9.88
N SER A 579 -13.53 31.48 -11.10
CA SER A 579 -12.14 31.27 -11.54
C SER A 579 -11.36 32.57 -11.75
N ASP A 580 -12.03 33.71 -11.76
CA ASP A 580 -11.47 35.07 -11.77
C ASP A 580 -10.99 35.54 -10.39
N ILE A 581 -11.32 34.81 -9.32
CA ILE A 581 -10.92 35.11 -7.95
C ILE A 581 -9.69 34.28 -7.58
N ALA A 582 -8.60 34.99 -7.28
CA ALA A 582 -7.31 34.42 -6.85
C ALA A 582 -6.97 34.74 -5.39
N VAL A 583 -7.83 35.50 -4.71
CA VAL A 583 -7.60 36.00 -3.34
C VAL A 583 -8.88 35.90 -2.53
N TYR A 584 -8.78 35.41 -1.30
CA TYR A 584 -9.88 35.38 -0.33
C TYR A 584 -9.39 35.81 1.05
N VAL A 585 -10.22 36.53 1.80
CA VAL A 585 -9.89 36.96 3.16
C VAL A 585 -10.90 36.35 4.12
N ASP A 586 -10.39 35.64 5.13
CA ASP A 586 -11.20 35.08 6.21
C ASP A 586 -10.83 35.71 7.55
N THR A 587 -11.82 36.09 8.35
CA THR A 587 -11.60 36.64 9.70
C THR A 587 -11.83 35.56 10.74
N VAL A 588 -10.78 35.24 11.51
CA VAL A 588 -10.78 34.19 12.53
C VAL A 588 -10.42 34.75 13.92
N ALA A 589 -10.60 33.94 14.95
CA ALA A 589 -10.21 34.28 16.32
C ALA A 589 -8.69 34.42 16.46
N TYR A 590 -8.24 35.34 17.32
CA TYR A 590 -6.84 35.77 17.45
C TYR A 590 -5.84 34.61 17.67
N ASP A 591 -6.03 33.80 18.72
CA ASP A 591 -5.07 32.75 19.14
C ASP A 591 -5.26 31.37 18.47
N LYS A 592 -6.26 31.22 17.59
CA LYS A 592 -6.57 29.90 16.99
C LYS A 592 -5.74 29.69 15.72
N GLY A 593 -4.93 28.64 15.70
CA GLY A 593 -4.39 28.08 14.46
C GLY A 593 -5.51 27.45 13.63
N VAL A 594 -5.54 27.73 12.33
CA VAL A 594 -6.57 27.20 11.41
C VAL A 594 -5.91 26.59 10.18
N THR A 595 -6.48 25.48 9.71
CA THR A 595 -6.04 24.86 8.46
C THR A 595 -6.98 25.29 7.34
N TYR A 596 -6.42 25.91 6.30
CA TYR A 596 -7.17 26.21 5.08
C TYR A 596 -6.94 25.12 4.05
N GLY A 597 -8.01 24.78 3.33
CA GLY A 597 -8.00 23.92 2.16
C GLY A 597 -8.50 24.67 0.93
N LEU A 598 -7.91 24.41 -0.23
CA LEU A 598 -8.31 24.97 -1.51
C LEU A 598 -8.38 23.87 -2.57
N GLU A 599 -9.50 23.80 -3.28
CA GLU A 599 -9.67 22.95 -4.45
C GLU A 599 -10.10 23.80 -5.64
N ALA A 600 -9.52 23.54 -6.81
CA ALA A 600 -10.07 24.01 -8.07
C ALA A 600 -11.24 23.11 -8.49
N ILE A 601 -12.31 23.69 -9.05
CA ILE A 601 -13.48 22.92 -9.47
C ILE A 601 -13.84 23.21 -10.93
N ASN A 602 -14.41 22.22 -11.60
CA ASN A 602 -15.08 22.40 -12.89
C ASN A 602 -16.50 21.80 -12.86
N LYS A 603 -17.15 21.64 -14.02
CA LYS A 603 -18.50 21.08 -14.11
C LYS A 603 -18.60 19.61 -13.67
N ASP A 604 -17.49 18.87 -13.66
CA ASP A 604 -17.43 17.41 -13.47
C ASP A 604 -16.94 17.01 -12.07
N GLY A 605 -16.06 17.80 -11.45
CA GLY A 605 -15.57 17.55 -10.10
C GLY A 605 -14.53 18.56 -9.60
N ALA A 606 -13.76 18.13 -8.60
CA ALA A 606 -12.73 18.93 -7.94
C ALA A 606 -11.31 18.38 -8.15
N SER A 607 -10.31 19.27 -8.08
CA SER A 607 -8.90 18.90 -8.00
C SER A 607 -8.59 18.18 -6.68
N GLU A 608 -7.35 17.76 -6.49
CA GLU A 608 -6.87 17.47 -5.14
C GLU A 608 -6.88 18.76 -4.30
N MET A 609 -7.07 18.60 -2.99
CA MET A 609 -7.10 19.72 -2.04
C MET A 609 -5.68 20.11 -1.64
N LEU A 610 -5.30 21.35 -1.94
CA LEU A 610 -4.11 21.95 -1.40
C LEU A 610 -4.41 22.54 -0.02
N THR A 611 -3.53 22.34 0.97
CA THR A 611 -3.74 22.84 2.34
C THR A 611 -2.59 23.71 2.83
N VAL A 612 -2.92 24.70 3.67
CA VAL A 612 -1.95 25.54 4.37
C VAL A 612 -2.40 25.75 5.82
N ILE A 613 -1.46 25.71 6.75
CA ILE A 613 -1.72 25.95 8.18
C ILE A 613 -1.39 27.40 8.48
N SER A 614 -2.41 28.20 8.79
CA SER A 614 -2.22 29.58 9.24
C SER A 614 -2.15 29.63 10.76
N GLY A 615 -0.93 29.83 11.28
CA GLY A 615 -0.66 29.91 12.72
C GLY A 615 -1.42 31.04 13.43
N GLY A 616 -1.59 30.93 14.75
CA GLY A 616 -2.17 31.98 15.59
C GLY A 616 -1.36 33.28 15.59
N CYS A 617 -2.00 34.37 16.01
CA CYS A 617 -1.30 35.45 16.69
C CYS A 617 -1.19 35.08 18.19
#